data_AF-A0A971NQP6-F1
#
_entry.id   AF-A0A971NQP6-F1
#
_cell.length_a   1.000
_cell.length_b   1.000
_cell.length_c   1.000
_cell.angle_alpha   90.00
_cell.angle_beta   90.00
_cell.angle_gamma   90.00
#
_symmetry.space_group_name_H-M   'P 1'
#
loop_
_entity.id
_entity.type
_entity.pdbx_description
1 polymer ?
#
loop_
_entity_poly.entity_id
_entity_poly.type
_entity_poly.pdbx_seq_one_letter_code
_entity_poly.pdbx_strand_id
1 'polypeptide(L)'
;MAVGAAVAVLLHLTTLYSYTLFHSLAEGFCIAISAGMFMFAWNSRRLMDNNFVLFLGIASLFIGFLDGLHALAYKGMGVFGGNDANLATELWILTRYIHAVSFVIAPVLLKRTFRPIYAFAAFAAVTVLSLMTIFYWDVFPDSYVEGSGLTAFKVGSEYIISLIFLVSLGIVAALRRSFDPWVLRLIVGSIALNVAAELSFTRYFGVYDFFNELGHLFKIAAYYL
;
A
#
# COMPACT_ATOMS: atom_id res chain seq x y z
N MET A 1 -0.83 16.78 16.68
CA MET A 1 -0.94 17.60 15.44
C MET A 1 0.37 18.29 15.07
N ALA A 2 1.04 19.02 15.98
CA ALA A 2 2.30 19.71 15.67
C ALA A 2 3.44 18.79 15.19
N VAL A 3 3.62 17.62 15.82
CA VAL A 3 4.68 16.67 15.45
C VAL A 3 4.46 16.09 14.04
N GLY A 4 3.23 15.72 13.69
CA GLY A 4 2.91 15.18 12.35
C GLY A 4 3.14 16.21 11.25
N ALA A 5 2.74 17.46 11.48
CA ALA A 5 3.01 18.55 10.54
C ALA A 5 4.52 18.82 10.39
N ALA A 6 5.27 18.79 11.49
CA ALA A 6 6.73 18.95 11.45
C ALA A 6 7.41 17.82 10.66
N VAL A 7 6.98 16.56 10.85
CA VAL A 7 7.50 15.42 10.08
C VAL A 7 7.19 15.55 8.59
N ALA A 8 5.97 15.96 8.22
CA ALA A 8 5.60 16.18 6.83
C ALA A 8 6.44 17.30 6.17
N VAL A 9 6.69 18.39 6.90
CA VAL A 9 7.58 19.47 6.43
C VAL A 9 9.01 18.97 6.27
N LEU A 10 9.55 18.21 7.23
CA LEU A 10 10.89 17.64 7.13
C LEU A 10 11.01 16.69 5.93
N LEU A 11 10.00 15.85 5.67
CA LEU A 11 9.94 15.00 4.49
C LEU A 11 9.93 15.84 3.20
N HIS A 12 9.09 16.88 3.12
CA HIS A 12 9.08 17.77 1.96
C HIS A 12 10.46 18.42 1.73
N LEU A 13 11.15 18.88 2.78
CA LEU A 13 12.49 19.47 2.62
C LEU A 13 13.51 18.50 2.01
N THR A 14 13.33 17.18 2.15
CA THR A 14 14.22 16.21 1.51
C THR A 14 14.07 16.15 -0.02
N THR A 15 12.89 16.49 -0.57
CA THR A 15 12.68 16.54 -2.02
C THR A 15 13.53 17.62 -2.69
N LEU A 16 13.84 18.69 -1.96
CA LEU A 16 14.70 19.79 -2.42
C LEU A 16 16.16 19.37 -2.60
N TYR A 17 16.59 18.32 -1.90
CA TYR A 17 17.94 17.75 -2.03
C TYR A 17 17.96 16.56 -2.98
N SER A 18 17.05 15.60 -2.79
CA SER A 18 16.92 14.42 -3.64
C SER A 18 15.52 13.82 -3.50
N TYR A 19 14.78 13.73 -4.61
CA TYR A 19 13.48 13.08 -4.61
C TYR A 19 13.59 11.60 -4.23
N THR A 20 14.64 10.91 -4.69
CA THR A 20 14.91 9.51 -4.34
C THR A 20 15.09 9.34 -2.82
N LEU A 21 15.68 10.33 -2.13
CA LEU A 21 15.78 10.33 -0.66
C LEU A 21 14.39 10.45 -0.01
N PHE A 22 13.56 11.40 -0.46
CA PHE A 22 12.18 11.53 0.02
C PHE A 22 11.41 10.20 -0.16
N HIS A 23 11.43 9.66 -1.38
CA HIS A 23 10.74 8.42 -1.72
C HIS A 23 11.22 7.26 -0.85
N SER A 24 12.54 7.09 -0.67
CA SER A 24 13.12 6.03 0.16
C SER A 24 12.71 6.14 1.63
N LEU A 25 12.66 7.36 2.18
CA LEU A 25 12.19 7.59 3.55
C LEU A 25 10.69 7.32 3.70
N ALA A 26 9.89 7.76 2.72
CA ALA A 26 8.45 7.53 2.69
C ALA A 26 8.10 6.04 2.63
N GLU A 27 8.73 5.31 1.72
CA GLU A 27 8.54 3.86 1.57
C GLU A 27 9.11 3.10 2.78
N GLY A 28 10.32 3.47 3.24
CA GLY A 28 10.94 2.86 4.42
C GLY A 28 10.08 2.95 5.67
N PHE A 29 9.39 4.09 5.87
CA PHE A 29 8.43 4.25 6.96
C PHE A 29 7.24 3.29 6.82
N CYS A 30 6.64 3.19 5.63
CA CYS A 30 5.51 2.31 5.37
C CYS A 30 5.88 0.83 5.56
N ILE A 31 7.07 0.43 5.09
CA ILE A 31 7.64 -0.91 5.26
C ILE A 31 7.83 -1.23 6.75
N ALA A 32 8.39 -0.29 7.52
CA ALA A 32 8.59 -0.47 8.96
C ALA A 32 7.27 -0.65 9.70
N ILE A 33 6.24 0.13 9.37
CA ILE A 33 4.90 -0.04 9.94
C ILE A 33 4.32 -1.40 9.56
N SER A 34 4.41 -1.80 8.29
CA SER A 34 3.90 -3.09 7.83
C SER A 34 4.54 -4.28 8.52
N ALA A 35 5.87 -4.26 8.68
CA ALA A 35 6.59 -5.25 9.47
C ALA A 35 6.18 -5.23 10.95
N GLY A 36 6.03 -4.03 11.54
CA GLY A 36 5.56 -3.85 12.90
C GLY A 36 4.15 -4.40 13.13
N MET A 37 3.22 -4.15 12.19
CA MET A 37 1.85 -4.63 12.23
C MET A 37 1.79 -6.16 12.15
N PHE A 38 2.59 -6.78 11.26
CA PHE A 38 2.72 -8.23 11.21
C PHE A 38 3.26 -8.79 12.53
N MET A 39 4.38 -8.25 13.03
CA MET A 39 4.99 -8.71 14.26
C MET A 39 4.02 -8.59 15.45
N PHE A 40 3.34 -7.46 15.58
CA PHE A 40 2.33 -7.25 16.62
C PHE A 40 1.23 -8.29 16.52
N ALA A 41 0.54 -8.37 15.38
CA ALA A 41 -0.59 -9.26 15.19
C ALA A 41 -0.22 -10.73 15.35
N TRP A 42 0.96 -11.14 14.85
CA TRP A 42 1.43 -12.51 14.96
C TRP A 42 1.77 -12.89 16.39
N ASN A 43 2.46 -12.02 17.14
CA ASN A 43 2.84 -12.31 18.52
C ASN A 43 1.65 -12.23 19.48
N SER A 44 0.69 -11.33 19.23
CA SER A 44 -0.53 -11.21 20.04
C SER A 44 -1.65 -12.17 19.64
N ARG A 45 -1.46 -13.01 18.60
CA ARG A 45 -2.53 -13.83 18.00
C ARG A 45 -3.30 -14.73 18.98
N ARG A 46 -2.66 -15.15 20.08
CA ARG A 46 -3.28 -15.98 21.12
C ARG A 46 -4.11 -15.18 22.13
N LEU A 47 -3.96 -13.86 22.15
CA LEU A 47 -4.62 -12.92 23.05
C LEU A 47 -5.75 -12.14 22.36
N MET A 48 -5.98 -12.37 21.06
CA MET A 48 -6.94 -11.63 20.25
C MET A 48 -8.30 -12.35 20.21
N ASP A 49 -9.37 -11.60 20.43
CA ASP A 49 -10.74 -12.12 20.41
C ASP A 49 -11.32 -12.27 19.00
N ASN A 50 -10.69 -11.67 17.99
CA ASN A 50 -11.14 -11.75 16.61
C ASN A 50 -9.97 -11.82 15.61
N ASN A 51 -10.31 -12.22 14.39
CA ASN A 51 -9.35 -12.53 13.34
C ASN A 51 -9.05 -11.35 12.40
N PHE A 52 -9.68 -10.20 12.61
CA PHE A 52 -9.53 -9.00 11.78
C PHE A 52 -8.07 -8.53 11.76
N VAL A 53 -7.50 -8.30 12.95
CA VAL A 53 -6.13 -7.76 13.06
C VAL A 53 -5.10 -8.80 12.64
N LEU A 54 -5.34 -10.08 12.95
CA LEU A 54 -4.45 -11.17 12.53
C LEU A 54 -4.36 -11.27 11.01
N PHE A 55 -5.50 -11.20 10.31
CA PHE A 55 -5.52 -11.24 8.86
C PHE A 55 -4.80 -10.03 8.23
N LEU A 56 -5.10 -8.82 8.71
CA LEU A 56 -4.39 -7.62 8.22
C LEU A 56 -2.89 -7.69 8.51
N GLY A 57 -2.47 -8.14 9.69
CA GLY A 57 -1.05 -8.31 9.99
C GLY A 57 -0.35 -9.29 9.04
N ILE A 58 -0.99 -10.42 8.69
CA ILE A 58 -0.44 -11.34 7.67
C ILE A 58 -0.35 -10.64 6.31
N ALA A 59 -1.38 -9.90 5.89
CA ALA A 59 -1.36 -9.13 4.65
C ALA A 59 -0.22 -8.10 4.64
N SER A 60 -0.01 -7.39 5.76
CA SER A 60 1.03 -6.38 5.93
C SER A 60 2.44 -6.94 5.72
N LEU A 61 2.70 -8.21 6.06
CA LEU A 61 4.00 -8.83 5.77
C LEU A 61 4.31 -8.83 4.26
N PHE A 62 3.34 -9.25 3.44
CA PHE A 62 3.50 -9.33 1.98
C PHE A 62 3.48 -7.94 1.35
N ILE A 63 2.63 -7.03 1.85
CA ILE A 63 2.59 -5.63 1.43
C ILE A 63 3.94 -4.97 1.70
N GLY A 64 4.50 -5.09 2.90
CA GLY A 64 5.80 -4.51 3.25
C GLY A 64 6.95 -5.12 2.44
N PHE A 65 6.90 -6.41 2.12
CA PHE A 65 7.87 -7.04 1.22
C PHE A 65 7.81 -6.45 -0.21
N LEU A 66 6.60 -6.31 -0.76
CA LEU A 66 6.41 -5.76 -2.10
C LEU A 66 6.69 -4.25 -2.17
N ASP A 67 6.33 -3.47 -1.15
CA ASP A 67 6.73 -2.07 -0.98
C ASP A 67 8.27 -1.96 -0.96
N GLY A 68 8.97 -2.92 -0.34
CA GLY A 68 10.43 -3.01 -0.39
C GLY A 68 10.99 -3.24 -1.79
N LEU A 69 10.41 -4.17 -2.56
CA LEU A 69 10.80 -4.37 -3.96
C LEU A 69 10.52 -3.13 -4.81
N HIS A 70 9.36 -2.50 -4.62
CA HIS A 70 8.99 -1.25 -5.28
C HIS A 70 10.02 -0.14 -5.02
N ALA A 71 10.38 0.08 -3.75
CA ALA A 71 11.35 1.10 -3.36
C ALA A 71 12.73 0.83 -3.99
N LEU A 72 13.17 -0.43 -4.05
CA LEU A 72 14.43 -0.81 -4.70
C LEU A 72 14.38 -0.66 -6.23
N ALA A 73 13.21 -0.82 -6.84
CA ALA A 73 12.98 -0.63 -8.28
C ALA A 73 12.79 0.83 -8.69
N TYR A 74 12.69 1.75 -7.74
CA TYR A 74 12.41 3.15 -8.04
C TYR A 74 13.52 3.80 -8.89
N LYS A 75 13.11 4.65 -9.84
CA LYS A 75 14.02 5.33 -10.77
C LYS A 75 15.10 6.10 -9.99
N GLY A 76 16.36 5.82 -10.31
CA GLY A 76 17.53 6.40 -9.64
C GLY A 76 18.14 5.57 -8.51
N MET A 77 17.52 4.45 -8.08
CA MET A 77 18.09 3.55 -7.06
C MET A 77 19.17 2.61 -7.60
N GLY A 78 19.04 2.19 -8.87
CA GLY A 78 20.08 1.43 -9.58
C GLY A 78 20.18 -0.06 -9.25
N VAL A 79 19.18 -0.66 -8.57
CA VAL A 79 19.25 -2.06 -8.09
C VAL A 79 18.91 -3.09 -9.18
N PHE A 80 17.81 -2.91 -9.91
CA PHE A 80 17.29 -3.90 -10.86
C PHE A 80 17.75 -3.71 -12.31
N GLY A 81 18.54 -2.67 -12.59
CA GLY A 81 18.87 -2.27 -13.96
C GLY A 81 17.66 -1.66 -14.68
N GLY A 82 17.90 -0.88 -15.74
CA GLY A 82 16.86 -0.05 -16.37
C GLY A 82 16.74 1.32 -15.71
N ASN A 83 16.47 2.34 -16.52
CA ASN A 83 16.38 3.75 -16.10
C ASN A 83 14.96 4.31 -16.26
N ASP A 84 13.97 3.45 -16.52
CA ASP A 84 12.56 3.85 -16.58
C ASP A 84 11.86 3.64 -15.22
N ALA A 85 10.61 4.08 -15.13
CA ALA A 85 9.78 3.96 -13.94
C ALA A 85 8.79 2.79 -14.02
N ASN A 86 8.82 1.95 -15.07
CA ASN A 86 7.77 0.97 -15.32
C ASN A 86 7.74 -0.09 -14.22
N LEU A 87 8.89 -0.74 -13.95
CA LEU A 87 9.00 -1.80 -12.94
C LEU A 87 8.51 -1.37 -11.55
N ALA A 88 8.94 -0.18 -11.10
CA ALA A 88 8.46 0.37 -9.83
C ALA A 88 6.93 0.56 -9.87
N THR A 89 6.39 1.07 -10.97
CA THR A 89 4.96 1.36 -11.10
C THR A 89 4.11 0.07 -11.16
N GLU A 90 4.62 -1.01 -11.74
CA GLU A 90 3.98 -2.33 -11.76
C GLU A 90 3.92 -2.96 -10.35
N LEU A 91 5.06 -2.95 -9.65
CA LEU A 91 5.16 -3.42 -8.26
C LEU A 91 4.25 -2.61 -7.34
N TRP A 92 4.13 -1.30 -7.58
CA TRP A 92 3.18 -0.45 -6.88
C TRP A 92 1.74 -0.95 -7.08
N ILE A 93 1.28 -1.10 -8.33
CA ILE A 93 -0.10 -1.54 -8.61
C ILE A 93 -0.41 -2.88 -7.95
N LEU A 94 0.50 -3.85 -8.06
CA LEU A 94 0.36 -5.14 -7.38
C LEU A 94 0.15 -4.97 -5.88
N THR A 95 1.02 -4.20 -5.22
CA THR A 95 0.98 -3.98 -3.77
C THR A 95 -0.32 -3.33 -3.33
N ARG A 96 -0.78 -2.32 -4.09
CA ARG A 96 -2.01 -1.58 -3.77
C ARG A 96 -3.28 -2.39 -3.98
N TYR A 97 -3.32 -3.28 -4.97
CA TYR A 97 -4.42 -4.26 -5.09
C TYR A 97 -4.48 -5.21 -3.89
N ILE A 98 -3.35 -5.78 -3.48
CA ILE A 98 -3.27 -6.66 -2.31
C ILE A 98 -3.75 -5.91 -1.07
N HIS A 99 -3.33 -4.65 -0.90
CA HIS A 99 -3.74 -3.81 0.21
C HIS A 99 -5.25 -3.55 0.23
N ALA A 100 -5.83 -3.06 -0.87
CA ALA A 100 -7.25 -2.73 -0.94
C ALA A 100 -8.15 -3.96 -0.76
N VAL A 101 -7.81 -5.08 -1.40
CA VAL A 101 -8.55 -6.34 -1.25
C VAL A 101 -8.47 -6.86 0.19
N SER A 102 -7.31 -6.73 0.83
CA SER A 102 -7.17 -7.13 2.25
C SER A 102 -8.08 -6.32 3.16
N PHE A 103 -8.24 -5.03 2.90
CA PHE A 103 -9.16 -4.14 3.61
C PHE A 103 -10.64 -4.49 3.38
N VAL A 104 -11.00 -5.10 2.24
CA VAL A 104 -12.36 -5.62 2.01
C VAL A 104 -12.59 -6.93 2.77
N ILE A 105 -11.60 -7.83 2.76
CA ILE A 105 -11.72 -9.17 3.36
C ILE A 105 -11.69 -9.10 4.90
N ALA A 106 -10.81 -8.27 5.48
CA ALA A 106 -10.58 -8.25 6.91
C ALA A 106 -11.85 -8.02 7.75
N PRO A 107 -12.73 -7.03 7.46
CA PRO A 107 -13.97 -6.81 8.22
C PRO A 107 -14.90 -8.03 8.22
N VAL A 108 -14.92 -8.83 7.16
CA VAL A 108 -15.74 -10.05 7.06
C VAL A 108 -15.25 -11.12 8.05
N LEU A 109 -13.96 -11.10 8.39
CA LEU A 109 -13.34 -12.02 9.35
C LEU A 109 -13.52 -11.61 10.81
N LEU A 110 -14.17 -10.49 11.10
CA LEU A 110 -14.48 -10.09 12.49
C LEU A 110 -15.25 -11.17 13.26
N LYS A 111 -16.16 -11.87 12.57
CA LYS A 111 -17.04 -12.89 13.17
C LYS A 111 -16.76 -14.30 12.67
N ARG A 112 -15.68 -14.50 11.91
CA ARG A 112 -15.32 -15.79 11.33
C ARG A 112 -13.95 -16.24 11.78
N THR A 113 -13.79 -17.54 11.95
CA THR A 113 -12.49 -18.16 12.18
C THR A 113 -11.86 -18.55 10.86
N PHE A 114 -10.54 -18.41 10.78
CA PHE A 114 -9.76 -18.91 9.66
C PHE A 114 -8.47 -19.52 10.19
N ARG A 115 -7.85 -20.39 9.38
CA ARG A 115 -6.51 -20.93 9.72
C ARG A 115 -5.45 -20.03 9.09
N PRO A 116 -4.53 -19.43 9.86
CA PRO A 116 -3.50 -18.53 9.34
C PRO A 116 -2.70 -19.08 8.16
N ILE A 117 -2.45 -20.40 8.16
CA ILE A 117 -1.73 -21.08 7.07
C ILE A 117 -2.37 -20.86 5.70
N TYR A 118 -3.70 -20.80 5.61
CA TYR A 118 -4.37 -20.56 4.33
C TYR A 118 -4.23 -19.12 3.87
N ALA A 119 -4.20 -18.15 4.78
CA ALA A 119 -3.91 -16.76 4.41
C ALA A 119 -2.47 -16.61 3.93
N PHE A 120 -1.50 -17.19 4.63
CA PHE A 120 -0.10 -17.21 4.17
C PHE A 120 0.04 -17.86 2.80
N ALA A 121 -0.56 -19.04 2.59
CA ALA A 121 -0.50 -19.73 1.32
C ALA A 121 -1.15 -18.91 0.19
N ALA A 122 -2.29 -18.27 0.45
CA ALA A 122 -2.97 -17.43 -0.53
C ALA A 122 -2.14 -16.18 -0.90
N PHE A 123 -1.66 -15.42 0.10
CA PHE A 123 -0.82 -14.25 -0.16
C PHE A 123 0.51 -14.63 -0.82
N ALA A 124 1.15 -15.72 -0.42
CA ALA A 124 2.37 -16.22 -1.04
C ALA A 124 2.13 -16.62 -2.49
N ALA A 125 1.05 -17.37 -2.78
CA ALA A 125 0.71 -17.77 -4.13
C ALA A 125 0.45 -16.55 -5.03
N VAL A 126 -0.36 -15.59 -4.58
CA VAL A 126 -0.63 -14.35 -5.33
C VAL A 126 0.66 -13.57 -5.56
N THR A 127 1.47 -13.36 -4.51
CA THR A 127 2.74 -12.62 -4.60
C THR A 127 3.69 -13.29 -5.60
N VAL A 128 3.93 -14.60 -5.47
CA VAL A 128 4.87 -15.32 -6.35
C VAL A 128 4.37 -15.30 -7.80
N LEU A 129 3.09 -15.62 -8.03
CA LEU A 129 2.55 -15.62 -9.40
C LEU A 129 2.62 -14.24 -10.04
N SER A 130 2.28 -13.18 -9.32
CA SER A 130 2.39 -11.81 -9.84
C SER A 130 3.83 -11.38 -10.07
N LEU A 131 4.78 -11.74 -9.19
CA LEU A 131 6.20 -11.47 -9.44
C LEU A 131 6.72 -12.24 -10.67
N MET A 132 6.24 -13.46 -10.93
CA MET A 132 6.56 -14.18 -12.17
C MET A 132 6.03 -13.45 -13.41
N THR A 133 4.83 -12.86 -13.34
CA THR A 133 4.30 -12.06 -14.46
C THR A 133 5.10 -10.80 -14.76
N ILE A 134 5.70 -10.18 -13.73
CA ILE A 134 6.48 -8.93 -13.83
C ILE A 134 7.93 -9.23 -14.27
N PHE A 135 8.61 -10.14 -13.59
CA PHE A 135 10.07 -10.31 -13.77
C PHE A 135 10.48 -11.36 -14.80
N TYR A 136 9.60 -12.32 -15.13
CA TYR A 136 10.00 -13.50 -15.90
C TYR A 136 9.17 -13.73 -17.16
N TRP A 137 7.84 -13.62 -17.06
CA TRP A 137 6.96 -13.86 -18.22
C TRP A 137 6.71 -12.64 -19.08
N ASP A 138 6.97 -11.43 -18.57
CA ASP A 138 6.78 -10.17 -19.32
C ASP A 138 5.34 -10.04 -19.87
N VAL A 139 4.36 -10.41 -19.04
CA VAL A 139 2.92 -10.37 -19.38
C VAL A 139 2.14 -9.38 -18.51
N PHE A 140 2.80 -8.78 -17.52
CA PHE A 140 2.18 -7.70 -16.74
C PHE A 140 2.06 -6.45 -17.63
N PRO A 141 0.91 -5.78 -17.69
CA PRO A 141 0.78 -4.65 -18.60
C PRO A 141 1.65 -3.47 -18.18
N ASP A 142 2.30 -2.85 -19.16
CA ASP A 142 3.06 -1.62 -18.95
C ASP A 142 2.25 -0.61 -18.15
N SER A 143 2.86 -0.11 -17.09
CA SER A 143 2.27 0.87 -16.17
C SER A 143 2.84 2.28 -16.38
N TYR A 144 4.01 2.39 -16.99
CA TYR A 144 4.63 3.66 -17.36
C TYR A 144 5.44 3.51 -18.66
N VAL A 145 5.36 4.50 -19.54
CA VAL A 145 6.16 4.58 -20.77
C VAL A 145 6.95 5.88 -20.76
N GLU A 146 8.28 5.78 -20.84
CA GLU A 146 9.17 6.95 -20.83
C GLU A 146 8.81 7.92 -21.96
N GLY A 147 8.73 9.21 -21.65
CA GLY A 147 8.32 10.27 -22.59
C GLY A 147 6.81 10.37 -22.84
N SER A 148 6.02 9.33 -22.50
CA SER A 148 4.55 9.35 -22.62
C SER A 148 3.83 9.47 -21.27
N GLY A 149 4.44 9.01 -20.18
CA GLY A 149 3.88 9.04 -18.83
C GLY A 149 3.13 7.75 -18.45
N LEU A 150 2.13 7.87 -17.59
CA LEU A 150 1.34 6.74 -17.09
C LEU A 150 0.46 6.13 -18.19
N THR A 151 0.34 4.80 -18.19
CA THR A 151 -0.51 4.09 -19.15
C THR A 151 -1.99 4.10 -18.74
N ALA A 152 -2.88 3.83 -19.70
CA ALA A 152 -4.31 3.68 -19.42
C ALA A 152 -4.60 2.52 -18.46
N PHE A 153 -3.81 1.44 -18.53
CA PHE A 153 -3.89 0.33 -17.58
C PHE A 153 -3.63 0.82 -16.15
N LYS A 154 -2.50 1.51 -15.95
CA LYS A 154 -2.11 2.06 -14.65
C LYS A 154 -3.19 2.96 -14.05
N VAL A 155 -3.65 3.96 -14.81
CA VAL A 155 -4.68 4.91 -14.35
C VAL A 155 -6.01 4.20 -14.06
N GLY A 156 -6.42 3.28 -14.95
CA GLY A 156 -7.62 2.47 -14.75
C GLY A 156 -7.56 1.62 -13.49
N SER A 157 -6.40 1.01 -13.22
CA SER A 157 -6.19 0.22 -12.00
C SER A 157 -6.31 1.04 -10.73
N GLU A 158 -5.79 2.26 -10.68
CA GLU A 158 -5.89 3.14 -9.49
C GLU A 158 -7.34 3.56 -9.20
N TYR A 159 -8.15 3.79 -10.22
CA TYR A 159 -9.60 4.01 -10.05
C TYR A 159 -10.30 2.76 -9.50
N ILE A 160 -9.94 1.57 -10.00
CA ILE A 160 -10.48 0.31 -9.48
C ILE A 160 -10.06 0.09 -8.02
N ILE A 161 -8.79 0.31 -7.68
CA ILE A 161 -8.27 0.21 -6.31
C ILE A 161 -9.00 1.19 -5.39
N SER A 162 -9.19 2.44 -5.83
CA SER A 162 -9.99 3.44 -5.11
C SER A 162 -11.42 2.94 -4.85
N LEU A 163 -12.06 2.34 -5.85
CA LEU A 163 -13.40 1.75 -5.69
C LEU A 163 -13.41 0.58 -4.70
N ILE A 164 -12.40 -0.29 -4.71
CA ILE A 164 -12.27 -1.40 -3.75
C ILE A 164 -12.15 -0.84 -2.32
N PHE A 165 -11.36 0.21 -2.11
CA PHE A 165 -11.29 0.90 -0.82
C PHE A 165 -12.64 1.50 -0.41
N LEU A 166 -13.39 2.12 -1.33
CA LEU A 166 -14.74 2.63 -1.05
C LEU A 166 -15.72 1.50 -0.70
N VAL A 167 -15.60 0.33 -1.33
CA VAL A 167 -16.37 -0.86 -0.94
C VAL A 167 -16.01 -1.31 0.47
N SER A 168 -14.71 -1.36 0.82
CA SER A 168 -14.26 -1.64 2.19
C SER A 168 -14.87 -0.66 3.19
N LEU A 169 -14.88 0.64 2.87
CA LEU A 169 -15.53 1.67 3.69
C LEU A 169 -17.01 1.38 3.93
N GLY A 170 -17.75 0.97 2.88
CA GLY A 170 -19.15 0.58 2.99
C GLY A 170 -19.35 -0.63 3.92
N ILE A 171 -18.49 -1.65 3.83
CA ILE A 171 -18.54 -2.84 4.70
C ILE A 171 -18.24 -2.45 6.15
N VAL A 172 -17.19 -1.66 6.39
CA VAL A 172 -16.81 -1.17 7.73
C VAL A 172 -17.94 -0.33 8.32
N ALA A 173 -18.58 0.53 7.53
CA ALA A 173 -19.72 1.34 7.97
C ALA A 173 -20.94 0.47 8.33
N ALA A 174 -21.23 -0.58 7.55
CA ALA A 174 -22.29 -1.53 7.86
C ALA A 174 -21.99 -2.32 9.16
N LEU A 175 -20.72 -2.61 9.42
CA LEU A 175 -20.24 -3.35 10.60
C LEU A 175 -19.86 -2.45 11.77
N ARG A 176 -20.10 -1.13 11.71
CA ARG A 176 -19.65 -0.12 12.70
C ARG A 176 -19.89 -0.45 14.17
N ARG A 177 -20.95 -1.20 14.49
CA ARG A 177 -21.29 -1.62 15.86
C ARG A 177 -20.35 -2.71 16.42
N SER A 178 -19.54 -3.32 15.56
CA SER A 178 -18.58 -4.38 15.92
C SER A 178 -17.19 -3.81 16.23
N PHE A 179 -16.99 -2.51 16.04
CA PHE A 179 -15.72 -1.83 16.28
C PHE A 179 -15.85 -0.87 17.46
N ASP A 180 -14.76 -0.73 18.20
CA ASP A 180 -14.60 0.40 19.11
C ASP A 180 -14.67 1.73 18.30
N PRO A 181 -15.39 2.78 18.76
CA PRO A 181 -15.54 4.03 18.01
C PRO A 181 -14.24 4.76 17.70
N TRP A 182 -13.18 4.58 18.50
CA TRP A 182 -11.85 5.12 18.18
C TRP A 182 -11.20 4.34 17.04
N VAL A 183 -11.16 3.01 17.15
CA VAL A 183 -10.62 2.12 16.10
C VAL A 183 -11.35 2.30 14.76
N LEU A 184 -12.67 2.43 14.80
CA LEU A 184 -13.49 2.69 13.61
C LEU A 184 -13.06 3.99 12.90
N ARG A 185 -12.79 5.06 13.65
CA ARG A 185 -12.35 6.34 13.07
C ARG A 185 -10.98 6.23 12.42
N LEU A 186 -10.06 5.47 13.03
CA LEU A 186 -8.73 5.21 12.45
C LEU A 186 -8.85 4.44 11.14
N ILE A 187 -9.63 3.34 11.11
CA ILE A 187 -9.84 2.54 9.91
C ILE A 187 -10.49 3.37 8.79
N VAL A 188 -11.55 4.13 9.11
CA VAL A 188 -12.21 5.01 8.13
C VAL A 188 -11.25 6.08 7.60
N GLY A 189 -10.46 6.68 8.48
CA GLY A 189 -9.45 7.67 8.10
C GLY A 189 -8.36 7.06 7.20
N SER A 190 -7.86 5.88 7.55
CA SER A 190 -6.88 5.13 6.75
C SER A 190 -7.41 4.80 5.36
N ILE A 191 -8.65 4.32 5.25
CA ILE A 191 -9.29 4.03 3.96
C ILE A 191 -9.45 5.31 3.13
N ALA A 192 -9.94 6.41 3.73
CA ALA A 192 -10.13 7.67 3.02
C ALA A 192 -8.80 8.26 2.50
N LEU A 193 -7.74 8.17 3.31
CA LEU A 193 -6.39 8.60 2.91
C LEU A 193 -5.81 7.70 1.81
N ASN A 194 -6.04 6.38 1.86
CA ASN A 194 -5.64 5.49 0.77
C ASN A 194 -6.35 5.84 -0.55
N VAL A 195 -7.64 6.19 -0.53
CA VAL A 195 -8.35 6.69 -1.72
C VAL A 195 -7.74 8.00 -2.21
N ALA A 196 -7.45 8.95 -1.32
CA ALA A 196 -6.81 10.21 -1.69
C ALA A 196 -5.40 10.01 -2.29
N ALA A 197 -4.66 9.02 -1.77
CA ALA A 197 -3.36 8.62 -2.30
C ALA A 197 -3.50 8.12 -3.74
N GLU A 198 -4.36 7.13 -4.00
CA GLU A 198 -4.59 6.60 -5.36
C GLU A 198 -4.99 7.70 -6.34
N LEU A 199 -5.94 8.55 -5.96
CA LEU A 199 -6.39 9.65 -6.82
C LEU A 199 -5.27 10.65 -7.12
N SER A 200 -4.32 10.84 -6.20
CA SER A 200 -3.13 11.68 -6.46
C SER A 200 -2.19 10.99 -7.45
N PHE A 201 -1.99 9.68 -7.31
CA PHE A 201 -1.13 8.92 -8.23
C PHE A 201 -1.67 8.81 -9.67
N THR A 202 -2.98 9.05 -9.90
CA THR A 202 -3.52 9.09 -11.27
C THR A 202 -3.09 10.29 -12.12
N ARG A 203 -2.48 11.32 -11.51
CA ARG A 203 -2.32 12.65 -12.14
C ARG A 203 -0.88 13.10 -12.37
N TYR A 204 0.12 12.26 -12.12
CA TYR A 204 1.51 12.65 -12.36
C TYR A 204 1.98 12.29 -13.78
N PHE A 205 2.83 13.14 -14.35
CA PHE A 205 3.50 12.95 -15.64
C PHE A 205 4.90 12.36 -15.44
N GLY A 206 5.60 12.81 -14.40
CA GLY A 206 6.91 12.33 -13.96
C GLY A 206 6.88 11.81 -12.52
N VAL A 207 7.75 10.86 -12.22
CA VAL A 207 7.86 10.26 -10.87
C VAL A 207 8.30 11.25 -9.78
N TYR A 208 8.80 12.43 -10.15
CA TYR A 208 9.23 13.49 -9.24
C TYR A 208 8.20 14.62 -9.08
N ASP A 209 6.99 14.42 -9.57
CA ASP A 209 5.95 15.45 -9.55
C ASP A 209 5.32 15.63 -8.16
N PHE A 210 4.72 16.81 -7.97
CA PHE A 210 3.97 17.17 -6.77
C PHE A 210 2.87 16.15 -6.43
N PHE A 211 2.14 15.63 -7.43
CA PHE A 211 1.08 14.65 -7.20
C PHE A 211 1.61 13.29 -6.73
N ASN A 212 2.83 12.92 -7.13
CA ASN A 212 3.50 11.73 -6.61
C ASN A 212 3.88 11.94 -5.14
N GLU A 213 4.43 13.12 -4.80
CA GLU A 213 4.78 13.46 -3.42
C GLU A 213 3.54 13.45 -2.52
N LEU A 214 2.47 14.12 -2.97
CA LEU A 214 1.20 14.21 -2.25
C LEU A 214 0.59 12.82 -2.02
N GLY A 215 0.65 11.94 -3.03
CA GLY A 215 0.22 10.54 -2.91
C GLY A 215 0.99 9.79 -1.81
N HIS A 216 2.32 9.95 -1.75
CA HIS A 216 3.13 9.34 -0.70
C HIS A 216 2.81 9.90 0.69
N LEU A 217 2.57 11.21 0.82
CA LEU A 217 2.16 11.81 2.10
C LEU A 217 0.81 11.26 2.59
N PHE A 218 -0.16 11.08 1.68
CA PHE A 218 -1.42 10.42 2.02
C PHE A 218 -1.22 8.94 2.39
N LYS A 219 -0.35 8.19 1.69
CA LYS A 219 -0.01 6.80 2.03
C LYS A 219 0.61 6.71 3.43
N ILE A 220 1.58 7.55 3.76
CA ILE A 220 2.23 7.61 5.08
C ILE A 220 1.18 7.83 6.18
N ALA A 221 0.32 8.83 5.99
CA ALA A 221 -0.74 9.13 6.94
C ALA A 221 -1.72 7.95 7.07
N ALA A 222 -2.03 7.26 5.96
CA ALA A 222 -2.91 6.10 5.98
C ALA A 222 -2.31 4.89 6.71
N TYR A 223 -1.01 4.64 6.59
CA TYR A 223 -0.32 3.57 7.31
C TYR A 223 -0.15 3.89 8.80
N TYR A 224 -0.03 5.18 9.14
CA TYR A 224 0.08 5.62 10.53
C TYR A 224 -1.22 5.42 11.33
N LEU A 225 -2.39 5.52 10.67
CA LEU A 225 -3.71 5.31 11.27
C LEU A 225 -4.08 3.83 11.37
#